data_AF-A0A069PTL1-F1
#
_entry.id   AF-A0A069PTL1-F1
#
_cell.length_a   1.000
_cell.length_b   1.000
_cell.length_c   1.000
_cell.angle_alpha   90.00
_cell.angle_beta   90.00
_cell.angle_gamma   90.00
#
_symmetry.space_group_name_H-M   'P 1'
#
loop_
_entity.id
_entity.type
_entity.pdbx_description
1 polymer ?
#
loop_
_entity_poly.entity_id
_entity_poly.type
_entity_poly.pdbx_seq_one_letter_code
_entity_poly.pdbx_strand_id
1 'polypeptide(L)'
;MPRQEIELFDWRILQTSAGTCHFVGCRTTHGRGRVSSEIVMFDRDFLHGTTRSGNVYKLEGPSAVSVAADAVWRQWCTKNSVESWTDVTCEWLSNAVCGEIEQSTRDDESEHNGSAS
;
A
#
# COMPACT_ATOMS: atom_id res chain seq x y z
N MET A 1 23.66 -13.81 4.40
CA MET A 1 23.28 -13.15 3.14
C MET A 1 23.49 -11.66 3.32
N PRO A 2 24.02 -10.92 2.31
CA PRO A 2 24.18 -9.48 2.42
C PRO A 2 22.82 -8.79 2.47
N ARG A 3 22.71 -7.72 3.27
CA ARG A 3 21.53 -6.84 3.31
C ARG A 3 21.33 -6.20 1.94
N GLN A 4 20.13 -6.31 1.40
CA GLN A 4 19.72 -5.62 0.18
C GLN A 4 18.82 -4.43 0.51
N GLU A 5 18.97 -3.37 -0.28
CA GLU A 5 18.00 -2.28 -0.36
C GLU A 5 17.04 -2.56 -1.54
N ILE A 6 15.74 -2.47 -1.28
CA ILE A 6 14.69 -2.81 -2.23
C ILE A 6 13.65 -1.70 -2.22
N GLU A 7 13.44 -1.08 -3.37
CA GLU A 7 12.39 -0.08 -3.54
C GLU A 7 11.10 -0.72 -4.06
N LEU A 8 9.97 -0.31 -3.50
CA LEU A 8 8.63 -0.71 -3.93
C LEU A 8 7.77 0.52 -4.20
N PHE A 9 7.00 0.49 -5.29
CA PHE A 9 5.89 1.40 -5.57
C PHE A 9 4.56 0.61 -5.57
N ASP A 10 3.42 1.33 -5.62
CA ASP A 10 2.08 0.75 -5.47
C ASP A 10 2.02 -0.26 -4.32
N TRP A 11 2.49 0.20 -3.17
CA TRP A 11 2.79 -0.64 -2.03
C TRP A 11 1.65 -0.61 -1.00
N ARG A 12 1.57 -1.69 -0.22
CA ARG A 12 0.64 -1.90 0.88
C ARG A 12 1.32 -2.69 2.00
N ILE A 13 0.79 -2.59 3.21
CA ILE A 13 1.17 -3.39 4.36
C ILE A 13 0.03 -4.35 4.66
N LEU A 14 0.26 -5.65 4.45
CA LEU A 14 -0.75 -6.67 4.67
C LEU A 14 -0.41 -7.50 5.92
N GLN A 15 -1.37 -7.64 6.82
CA GLN A 15 -1.26 -8.44 8.02
C GLN A 15 -1.98 -9.77 7.84
N THR A 16 -1.28 -10.88 8.08
CA THR A 16 -1.86 -12.23 8.06
C THR A 16 -2.72 -12.48 9.31
N SER A 17 -3.59 -13.47 9.28
CA SER A 17 -4.34 -13.91 10.47
C SER A 17 -3.46 -14.38 11.63
N ALA A 18 -2.20 -14.75 11.36
CA ALA A 18 -1.21 -15.07 12.38
C ALA A 18 -0.53 -13.83 13.00
N GLY A 19 -0.91 -12.62 12.55
CA GLY A 19 -0.43 -11.34 13.06
C GLY A 19 0.83 -10.80 12.38
N THR A 20 1.46 -11.55 11.47
CA THR A 20 2.68 -11.11 10.77
C THR A 20 2.36 -10.08 9.70
N CYS A 21 3.12 -8.99 9.65
CA CYS A 21 2.95 -7.91 8.67
C CYS A 21 3.99 -8.00 7.56
N HIS A 22 3.59 -7.72 6.31
CA HIS A 22 4.44 -7.85 5.13
C HIS A 22 4.27 -6.65 4.20
N PHE A 23 5.39 -6.16 3.62
CA PHE A 23 5.33 -5.22 2.52
C PHE A 23 4.99 -5.95 1.23
N VAL A 24 4.00 -5.43 0.52
CA VAL A 24 3.52 -5.96 -0.76
C VAL A 24 3.47 -4.82 -1.75
N GLY A 25 4.12 -4.96 -2.90
CA GLY A 25 4.16 -3.90 -3.91
C GLY A 25 4.94 -4.32 -5.14
N CYS A 26 5.20 -3.38 -6.03
CA CYS A 26 5.93 -3.61 -7.28
C CYS A 26 7.35 -3.07 -7.20
N ARG A 27 8.35 -3.82 -7.68
CA ARG A 27 9.74 -3.34 -7.71
C ARG A 27 9.90 -2.23 -8.73
N THR A 28 10.45 -1.08 -8.33
CA THR A 28 10.72 0.07 -9.22
C THR A 28 11.52 -0.32 -10.46
N THR A 29 12.53 -1.19 -10.29
CA THR A 29 13.42 -1.64 -11.38
C THR A 29 12.75 -2.36 -12.56
N HIS A 30 11.61 -3.05 -12.37
CA HIS A 30 11.01 -3.88 -13.44
C HIS A 30 9.51 -4.15 -13.27
N GLY A 31 8.83 -3.49 -12.34
CA GLY A 31 7.38 -3.55 -12.15
C GLY A 31 6.82 -4.88 -11.67
N ARG A 32 7.64 -5.90 -11.35
CA ARG A 32 7.11 -7.18 -10.84
C ARG A 32 6.70 -7.04 -9.38
N GLY A 33 5.57 -7.67 -9.06
CA GLY A 33 5.09 -7.81 -7.69
C GLY A 33 6.10 -8.52 -6.80
N ARG A 34 6.12 -8.14 -5.52
CA ARG A 34 6.98 -8.70 -4.50
C ARG A 34 6.26 -8.70 -3.15
N VAL A 35 6.55 -9.73 -2.36
CA VAL A 35 6.17 -9.83 -0.94
C VAL A 35 7.45 -9.92 -0.13
N SER A 36 7.55 -9.14 0.95
CA SER A 36 8.68 -9.19 1.86
C SER A 36 8.57 -10.35 2.86
N SER A 37 9.69 -10.70 3.50
CA SER A 37 9.59 -11.39 4.79
C SER A 37 8.93 -10.46 5.84
N GLU A 38 8.56 -11.02 6.99
CA GLU A 38 7.90 -10.28 8.07
C GLU A 38 8.61 -8.96 8.39
N ILE A 39 7.85 -7.89 8.53
CA ILE A 39 8.32 -6.57 8.92
C ILE A 39 8.69 -6.63 10.41
N VAL A 40 9.91 -6.20 10.74
CA VAL A 40 10.42 -6.16 12.13
C VAL A 40 10.49 -4.71 12.64
N MET A 41 10.72 -3.75 11.74
CA MET A 41 10.73 -2.33 12.06
C MET A 41 10.21 -1.55 10.85
N PHE A 42 9.39 -0.54 11.10
CA PHE A 42 8.91 0.38 10.07
C PHE A 42 8.98 1.80 10.59
N ASP A 43 9.72 2.63 9.85
CA ASP A 43 9.78 4.06 10.02
C ASP A 43 8.83 4.69 9.02
N ARG A 44 7.69 5.18 9.51
CA ARG A 44 6.63 5.76 8.68
C ARG A 44 6.97 7.16 8.17
N ASP A 45 7.84 7.89 8.85
CA ASP A 45 8.21 9.26 8.47
C ASP A 45 9.12 9.23 7.24
N PHE A 46 9.99 8.21 7.16
CA PHE A 46 10.88 7.97 6.03
C PHE A 46 10.38 6.88 5.06
N LEU A 47 9.26 6.22 5.36
CA LEU A 47 8.72 5.09 4.60
C LEU A 47 9.77 3.98 4.35
N HIS A 48 10.54 3.69 5.39
CA HIS A 48 11.60 2.67 5.37
C HIS A 48 11.27 1.55 6.34
N GLY A 49 11.43 0.30 5.91
CA GLY A 49 11.20 -0.85 6.77
C GLY A 49 12.31 -1.87 6.71
N THR A 50 12.58 -2.52 7.83
CA THR A 50 13.47 -3.69 7.89
C THR A 50 12.66 -4.94 8.13
N THR A 51 13.08 -6.03 7.49
CA THR A 51 12.35 -7.30 7.51
C THR A 51 13.19 -8.39 8.16
N ARG A 52 12.56 -9.50 8.56
CA ARG A 52 13.18 -10.62 9.27
C ARG A 52 14.40 -11.19 8.54
N SER A 53 14.40 -11.13 7.21
CA SER A 53 15.56 -11.56 6.40
C SER A 53 16.73 -10.55 6.40
N GLY A 54 16.59 -9.41 7.08
CA GLY A 54 17.59 -8.33 7.16
C GLY A 54 17.52 -7.28 6.04
N ASN A 55 16.65 -7.48 5.04
CA ASN A 55 16.51 -6.55 3.92
C ASN A 55 15.83 -5.25 4.36
N VAL A 56 16.25 -4.14 3.73
CA VAL A 56 15.65 -2.82 3.87
C VAL A 56 14.76 -2.56 2.68
N TYR A 57 13.53 -2.16 2.95
CA TYR A 57 12.53 -1.77 1.96
C TYR A 57 12.34 -0.27 2.02
N LYS A 58 12.37 0.39 0.86
CA LYS A 58 11.99 1.79 0.70
C LYS A 58 10.68 1.85 -0.07
N LEU A 59 9.68 2.51 0.50
CA LEU A 59 8.35 2.58 -0.07
C LEU A 59 8.18 3.94 -0.75
N GLU A 60 8.07 3.89 -2.07
CA GLU A 60 8.10 5.05 -2.95
C GLU A 60 6.68 5.42 -3.38
N GLY A 61 6.39 6.72 -3.32
CA GLY A 61 5.08 7.26 -3.72
C GLY A 61 3.92 6.84 -2.80
N PRO A 62 2.68 7.15 -3.20
CA PRO A 62 1.50 6.81 -2.42
C PRO A 62 1.27 5.29 -2.38
N SER A 63 0.67 4.82 -1.29
CA SER A 63 0.16 3.45 -1.23
C SER A 63 -0.97 3.26 -2.24
N ALA A 64 -0.95 2.16 -2.98
CA ALA A 64 -1.98 1.84 -3.96
C ALA A 64 -2.12 0.33 -4.15
N VAL A 65 -3.29 -0.10 -4.66
CA VAL A 65 -3.51 -1.49 -5.06
C VAL A 65 -2.90 -1.70 -6.46
N SER A 66 -2.13 -2.78 -6.62
CA SER A 66 -1.57 -3.19 -7.91
C SER A 66 -1.91 -4.64 -8.23
N VAL A 67 -2.39 -4.88 -9.45
CA VAL A 67 -2.73 -6.23 -9.94
C VAL A 67 -1.53 -7.18 -9.85
N ALA A 68 -0.33 -6.70 -10.17
CA ALA A 68 0.88 -7.51 -10.13
C ALA A 68 1.29 -7.85 -8.70
N ALA A 69 1.22 -6.88 -7.78
CA ALA A 69 1.50 -7.10 -6.36
C ALA A 69 0.49 -8.07 -5.74
N ASP A 70 -0.79 -7.91 -6.06
CA ASP A 70 -1.90 -8.76 -5.62
C ASP A 70 -1.76 -10.21 -6.08
N ALA A 71 -1.37 -10.44 -7.33
CA ALA A 71 -1.16 -11.78 -7.85
C ALA A 71 -0.04 -12.51 -7.08
N VAL A 72 1.06 -11.80 -6.78
CA VAL A 72 2.19 -12.36 -6.04
C VAL A 72 1.82 -12.58 -4.57
N TRP A 73 1.06 -11.66 -3.95
CA TRP A 73 0.53 -11.86 -2.60
C TRP A 73 -0.34 -13.10 -2.49
N ARG A 74 -1.32 -13.27 -3.38
CA ARG A 74 -2.18 -14.46 -3.37
C ARG A 74 -1.38 -15.75 -3.53
N GLN A 75 -0.40 -15.77 -4.44
CA GLN A 75 0.48 -16.94 -4.59
C GLN A 75 1.31 -17.20 -3.32
N TRP A 76 1.81 -16.13 -2.68
CA TRP A 76 2.55 -16.23 -1.43
C TRP A 76 1.66 -16.79 -0.31
N CYS A 77 0.40 -16.34 -0.18
CA CYS A 77 -0.55 -16.87 0.78
C CYS A 77 -0.78 -18.37 0.59
N THR A 78 -1.00 -18.84 -0.65
CA THR A 78 -1.14 -20.28 -0.95
C THR A 78 0.08 -21.08 -0.52
N LYS A 79 1.29 -20.58 -0.77
CA LYS A 79 2.56 -21.25 -0.40
C LYS A 79 2.81 -21.29 1.10
N ASN A 80 2.28 -20.31 1.85
CA ASN A 80 2.52 -20.17 3.29
C ASN A 80 1.28 -20.51 4.13
N SER A 81 0.25 -21.12 3.53
CA SER A 81 -1.00 -21.50 4.19
C SER A 81 -1.67 -20.34 4.94
N VAL A 82 -1.64 -19.13 4.37
CA VAL A 82 -2.35 -17.96 4.89
C VAL A 82 -3.75 -17.93 4.30
N GLU A 83 -4.76 -18.14 5.13
CA GLU A 83 -6.15 -18.24 4.72
C GLU A 83 -6.87 -16.88 4.66
N SER A 84 -6.46 -15.94 5.51
CA SER A 84 -7.01 -14.59 5.54
C SER A 84 -5.96 -13.55 5.94
N TRP A 85 -6.22 -12.31 5.54
CA TRP A 85 -5.36 -11.17 5.81
C TRP A 85 -6.19 -9.89 5.79
N THR A 86 -5.63 -8.84 6.40
CA THR A 86 -6.19 -7.49 6.41
C THR A 86 -5.16 -6.53 5.83
N ASP A 87 -5.64 -5.55 5.07
CA ASP A 87 -4.81 -4.42 4.66
C ASP A 87 -4.72 -3.43 5.81
N VAL A 88 -3.54 -3.32 6.42
CA VAL A 88 -3.29 -2.47 7.60
C VAL A 88 -2.49 -1.21 7.24
N THR A 89 -2.39 -0.91 5.93
CA THR A 89 -1.62 0.22 5.43
C THR A 89 -2.06 1.52 6.09
N CYS A 90 -3.36 1.71 6.23
CA CYS A 90 -3.91 2.94 6.78
C CYS A 90 -3.65 3.05 8.27
N GLU A 91 -3.80 1.98 9.03
CA GLU A 91 -3.53 1.94 10.46
C GLU A 91 -2.06 2.24 10.77
N TRP A 92 -1.15 1.87 9.87
CA TRP A 92 0.29 2.10 10.04
C TRP A 92 0.73 3.51 9.59
N LEU A 93 0.03 4.10 8.62
CA LEU A 93 0.31 5.46 8.13
C LEU A 93 -0.50 6.55 8.86
N SER A 94 -1.66 6.19 9.38
CA SER A 94 -2.58 7.10 10.03
C SER A 94 -2.10 7.47 11.42
N ASN A 95 -2.20 8.76 11.74
CA ASN A 95 -3.23 9.15 12.70
C ASN A 95 -4.50 9.72 12.02
N ALA A 96 -4.57 9.75 10.68
CA ALA A 96 -5.74 10.16 9.90
C ALA A 96 -5.85 9.41 8.55
N VAL A 97 -7.09 9.08 8.20
CA VAL A 97 -7.67 8.21 7.15
C VAL A 97 -6.96 8.20 5.78
N CYS A 98 -6.79 7.00 5.21
CA CYS A 98 -6.49 6.83 3.79
C CYS A 98 -7.71 7.16 2.91
N GLY A 99 -7.58 8.19 2.08
CA GLY A 99 -8.19 8.31 0.75
C GLY A 99 -9.66 7.96 0.61
N GLU A 100 -10.55 8.77 1.18
CA GLU A 100 -11.91 8.90 0.64
C GLU A 100 -11.84 9.84 -0.57
N ILE A 101 -12.30 9.36 -1.73
CA ILE A 101 -12.48 10.19 -2.92
C ILE A 101 -13.61 11.18 -2.60
N GLU A 102 -13.29 12.43 -2.30
CA GLU A 102 -14.31 13.49 -2.29
C GLU A 102 -14.86 13.62 -3.72
N GLN A 103 -16.07 13.12 -3.92
CA GLN A 103 -16.85 13.38 -5.11
C GLN A 103 -17.14 14.89 -5.16
N SER A 104 -16.39 15.58 -6.02
CA SER A 104 -16.67 16.96 -6.45
C SER A 104 -18.07 17.02 -7.08
N THR A 105 -19.10 17.32 -6.29
CA THR A 105 -20.38 17.81 -6.80
C THR A 105 -20.14 19.15 -7.49
N ARG A 106 -20.06 19.11 -8.82
CA ARG A 106 -20.37 20.26 -9.66
C ARG A 106 -21.87 20.31 -9.83
N ASP A 107 -22.56 21.01 -8.94
CA ASP A 107 -23.91 21.50 -9.18
C ASP A 107 -23.89 23.00 -8.94
N ASP A 108 -23.44 23.75 -9.94
CA ASP A 108 -23.64 25.20 -9.99
C ASP A 108 -23.68 25.62 -11.45
N GLU A 109 -24.88 25.54 -12.04
CA GLU A 109 -25.43 26.49 -13.01
C GLU A 109 -26.94 26.27 -13.08
N SER A 110 -27.69 26.98 -12.23
CA SER A 110 -29.12 27.22 -12.44
C SER A 110 -29.34 28.71 -12.58
N GLU A 111 -29.87 29.05 -13.75
CA GLU A 111 -30.08 30.38 -14.31
C GLU A 111 -30.71 31.39 -13.35
N HIS A 112 -30.10 32.57 -13.27
CA HIS A 112 -30.78 33.79 -12.83
C HIS A 112 -30.37 34.96 -13.74
N ASN A 113 -31.02 35.06 -14.89
CA ASN A 113 -31.06 36.31 -15.63
C ASN A 113 -32.41 36.98 -15.41
N GLY A 114 -32.34 38.14 -14.75
CA GLY A 114 -33.47 38.98 -14.43
C GLY A 114 -34.01 39.78 -15.62
N SER A 115 -35.30 40.13 -15.47
CA SER A 115 -36.03 41.33 -15.88
C SER A 115 -35.61 42.17 -17.09
N ALA A 116 -36.57 42.36 -18.00
CA ALA A 116 -37.01 43.65 -18.59
C ALA A 116 -38.23 43.33 -19.49
N SER A 117 -39.32 44.07 -19.65
CA SER A 117 -39.85 45.35 -19.17
C SER A 117 -41.37 45.31 -19.42
#